data_AF-A0A3B8P001-F1
#
_entry.id   AF-A0A3B8P001-F1
#
_cell.length_a   1.000
_cell.length_b   1.000
_cell.length_c   1.000
_cell.angle_alpha   90.00
_cell.angle_beta   90.00
_cell.angle_gamma   90.00
#
_symmetry.space_group_name_H-M   'P 1'
#
loop_
_entity.id
_entity.type
_entity.pdbx_description
1 polymer ?
#
loop_
_entity_poly.entity_id
_entity_poly.type
_entity_poly.pdbx_seq_one_letter_code
_entity_poly.pdbx_strand_id
1 'polypeptide(L)'
;MKKWICGVLAASMILASLASCGGDKKPSGGNKGEVSTASNGEIVNVNAGVRMNDKNELLFLPEDVGEINNPVVNILTPGLTDDWFYSWMQWREDAYGIEIKTDNCTWEEREMKYVSAYVSGTPYDILYWINYPTTVIKGLVQPLDDILPVNDDRYFTPGGKWMGKTYSVTPKDQFVDEKFSAGGVYGIFYNKGLFEDNGMELPADLWDRDEWDFQHFYDAARMLTMDTDRDGQIDQIGCTTWMYTMFNIANGAKTISVTDTGIELTWNDPKYIEGLEWMIKCYPYAKVQTDKWYSGKAAMYAERLSNSSSWAKEVSFDWDWVPYP
;
A
#
# COMPACT_ATOMS: atom_id res chain seq x y z
N MET A 1 -18.79 -67.78 -19.92
CA MET A 1 -18.54 -67.54 -18.48
C MET A 1 -18.97 -66.09 -18.21
N LYS A 2 -20.09 -65.88 -17.50
CA LYS A 2 -20.17 -65.25 -16.15
C LYS A 2 -19.27 -64.00 -16.00
N LYS A 3 -19.66 -62.83 -15.51
CA LYS A 3 -20.88 -62.23 -14.90
C LYS A 3 -20.44 -60.76 -14.63
N TRP A 4 -21.18 -59.74 -15.08
CA TRP A 4 -21.97 -58.82 -14.24
C TRP A 4 -21.22 -57.73 -13.42
N ILE A 5 -21.61 -56.47 -13.70
CA ILE A 5 -22.09 -55.42 -12.74
C ILE A 5 -21.01 -54.66 -11.94
N CYS A 6 -21.05 -53.34 -11.73
CA CYS A 6 -21.94 -52.18 -11.99
C CYS A 6 -21.04 -50.92 -11.86
N GLY A 7 -21.30 -49.73 -12.38
CA GLY A 7 -22.58 -49.07 -12.63
C GLY A 7 -22.61 -47.73 -11.86
N VAL A 8 -22.61 -46.64 -12.62
CA VAL A 8 -23.47 -45.46 -12.42
C VAL A 8 -23.15 -44.51 -11.25
N LEU A 9 -22.63 -43.32 -11.64
CA LEU A 9 -23.20 -42.00 -11.35
C LEU A 9 -24.31 -41.98 -10.28
N ALA A 10 -23.97 -41.71 -9.03
CA ALA A 10 -24.94 -41.37 -8.00
C ALA A 10 -25.12 -39.84 -7.95
N ALA A 11 -26.27 -39.40 -8.44
CA ALA A 11 -26.88 -38.15 -8.05
C ALA A 11 -27.29 -38.19 -6.57
N SER A 12 -27.32 -36.99 -5.95
CA SER A 12 -28.18 -36.60 -4.83
C SER A 12 -28.15 -37.44 -3.54
N MET A 13 -27.57 -36.88 -2.48
CA MET A 13 -28.11 -37.02 -1.12
C MET A 13 -27.95 -35.70 -0.35
N ILE A 14 -28.99 -34.87 -0.43
CA ILE A 14 -29.46 -34.11 0.73
C ILE A 14 -30.10 -35.14 1.65
N LEU A 15 -29.62 -35.26 2.89
CA LEU A 15 -30.49 -35.57 4.02
C LEU A 15 -29.82 -35.07 5.30
N ALA A 16 -30.50 -34.07 5.86
CA ALA A 16 -30.31 -33.53 7.18
C ALA A 16 -30.44 -34.62 8.26
N SER A 17 -29.60 -34.53 9.28
CA SER A 17 -29.98 -34.72 10.68
C SER A 17 -28.83 -34.26 11.57
N LEU A 18 -28.98 -33.60 12.71
CA LEU A 18 -30.08 -32.88 13.34
C LEU A 18 -29.41 -32.24 14.57
N ALA A 19 -29.77 -30.98 14.86
CA ALA A 19 -29.73 -30.36 16.18
C ALA A 19 -28.43 -30.47 17.02
N SER A 20 -27.59 -29.45 16.92
CA SER A 20 -27.12 -28.78 18.14
C SER A 20 -27.68 -27.36 18.14
N CYS A 21 -28.86 -27.22 18.73
CA CYS A 21 -29.31 -25.93 19.23
C CYS A 21 -28.35 -25.52 20.34
N GLY A 22 -27.59 -24.45 20.11
CA GLY A 22 -26.55 -24.01 21.04
C GLY A 22 -26.16 -22.55 20.87
N GLY A 23 -27.14 -21.68 20.66
CA GLY A 23 -27.02 -20.24 20.91
C GLY A 23 -26.32 -19.43 19.82
N ASP A 24 -27.13 -18.71 19.05
CA ASP A 24 -26.75 -17.43 18.48
C ASP A 24 -26.05 -16.58 19.54
N LYS A 25 -24.75 -16.40 19.38
CA LYS A 25 -24.10 -15.15 19.77
C LYS A 25 -23.73 -14.42 18.49
N LYS A 26 -24.67 -13.63 17.99
CA LYS A 26 -24.29 -12.30 17.48
C LYS A 26 -23.33 -11.72 18.52
N PRO A 27 -22.22 -11.06 18.14
CA PRO A 27 -21.56 -10.20 19.09
C PRO A 27 -22.52 -9.05 19.42
N SER A 28 -23.39 -9.26 20.40
CA SER A 28 -24.04 -8.19 21.15
C SER A 28 -22.97 -7.62 22.10
N GLY A 29 -21.96 -7.00 21.51
CA GLY A 29 -21.09 -6.08 22.20
C GLY A 29 -21.39 -4.73 21.57
N GLY A 30 -22.07 -3.85 22.30
CA GLY A 30 -22.05 -2.46 21.92
C GLY A 30 -20.58 -2.03 21.94
N ASN A 31 -19.97 -1.89 20.76
CA ASN A 31 -18.66 -1.30 20.60
C ASN A 31 -18.79 0.19 20.93
N LYS A 32 -18.84 0.49 22.22
CA LYS A 32 -18.55 1.84 22.72
C LYS A 32 -17.04 2.00 22.62
N GLY A 33 -16.58 2.37 21.44
CA GLY A 33 -15.18 2.70 21.18
C GLY A 33 -14.74 3.89 22.04
N GLU A 34 -13.47 3.89 22.44
CA GLU A 34 -12.87 5.02 23.15
C GLU A 34 -12.85 6.26 22.27
N VAL A 35 -13.19 7.39 22.89
CA VAL A 35 -13.16 8.73 22.31
C VAL A 35 -11.72 9.21 22.31
N SER A 36 -11.16 9.54 21.15
CA SER A 36 -9.92 10.32 21.07
C SER A 36 -10.23 11.77 20.68
N THR A 37 -9.53 12.70 21.33
CA THR A 37 -9.60 14.14 21.06
C THR A 37 -8.51 14.52 20.07
N ALA A 38 -8.88 15.20 18.99
CA ALA A 38 -7.94 15.82 18.07
C ALA A 38 -7.17 16.96 18.76
N SER A 39 -6.04 17.37 18.19
CA SER A 39 -5.14 18.41 18.72
C SER A 39 -5.78 19.81 18.83
N ASN A 40 -6.94 20.01 18.19
CA ASN A 40 -7.78 21.20 18.27
C ASN A 40 -8.90 21.10 19.33
N GLY A 41 -9.00 20.00 20.08
CA GLY A 41 -10.01 19.78 21.11
C GLY A 41 -11.34 19.20 20.61
N GLU A 42 -11.47 18.82 19.33
CA GLU A 42 -12.65 18.12 18.83
C GLU A 42 -12.66 16.65 19.28
N ILE A 43 -13.80 16.22 19.83
CA ILE A 43 -14.11 14.82 20.14
C ILE A 43 -14.61 14.18 18.85
N VAL A 44 -13.90 13.19 18.32
CA VAL A 44 -14.36 12.50 17.11
C VAL A 44 -14.27 10.98 17.28
N ASN A 45 -15.33 10.29 16.85
CA ASN A 45 -15.44 8.85 17.02
C ASN A 45 -14.65 8.12 15.93
N VAL A 46 -13.36 7.91 16.22
CA VAL A 46 -12.33 7.30 15.36
C VAL A 46 -12.58 5.82 14.98
N ASN A 47 -13.54 5.15 15.61
CA ASN A 47 -13.74 3.69 15.46
C ASN A 47 -14.98 3.32 14.64
N ALA A 48 -15.41 4.17 13.69
CA ALA A 48 -16.58 3.87 12.87
C ALA A 48 -16.32 3.87 11.36
N GLY A 49 -15.11 4.18 10.87
CA GLY A 49 -14.76 4.15 9.43
C GLY A 49 -15.69 4.97 8.51
N VAL A 50 -16.57 5.76 9.11
CA VAL A 50 -17.47 6.73 8.51
C VAL A 50 -17.07 8.08 9.08
N ARG A 51 -17.19 9.12 8.26
CA ARG A 51 -16.80 10.45 8.70
C ARG A 51 -17.96 11.12 9.41
N MET A 52 -17.67 11.66 10.58
CA MET A 52 -18.61 12.44 11.37
C MET A 52 -18.13 13.89 11.51
N ASN A 53 -19.06 14.84 11.62
CA ASN A 53 -18.78 16.23 11.99
C ASN A 53 -18.48 16.36 13.50
N ASP A 54 -18.21 17.59 13.94
CA ASP A 54 -17.97 18.01 15.34
C ASP A 54 -19.13 17.68 16.31
N LYS A 55 -20.31 17.36 15.76
CA LYS A 55 -21.52 16.96 16.50
C LYS A 55 -21.81 15.47 16.42
N ASN A 56 -20.89 14.67 15.89
CA ASN A 56 -21.02 13.23 15.71
C ASN A 56 -22.15 12.81 14.75
N GLU A 57 -22.45 13.66 13.75
CA GLU A 57 -23.38 13.39 12.64
C GLU A 57 -22.59 13.04 11.38
N LEU A 58 -23.12 12.19 10.49
CA LEU A 58 -22.41 11.79 9.26
C LEU A 58 -22.10 13.01 8.38
N LEU A 59 -20.86 13.12 7.90
CA LEU A 59 -20.46 14.18 6.96
C LEU A 59 -21.08 14.02 5.57
N PHE A 60 -21.44 12.79 5.22
CA PHE A 60 -22.28 12.49 4.06
C PHE A 60 -23.49 11.76 4.59
N LEU A 61 -24.62 12.46 4.63
CA LEU A 61 -25.86 11.83 5.01
C LEU A 61 -26.36 10.97 3.84
N PRO A 62 -27.07 9.86 4.10
CA PRO A 62 -27.71 9.08 3.04
C PRO A 62 -28.59 9.94 2.12
N GLU A 63 -29.21 11.00 2.64
CA GLU A 63 -29.95 11.98 1.84
C GLU A 63 -29.08 12.85 0.90
N ASP A 64 -27.79 13.04 1.19
CA ASP A 64 -26.87 13.81 0.34
C ASP A 64 -26.42 13.02 -0.91
N VAL A 65 -26.47 11.68 -0.83
CA VAL A 65 -26.10 10.78 -1.94
C VAL A 65 -27.29 10.37 -2.81
N GLY A 66 -28.52 10.72 -2.41
CA GLY A 66 -29.74 10.39 -3.14
C GLY A 66 -30.12 8.91 -3.09
N GLU A 67 -31.09 8.49 -3.91
CA GLU A 67 -31.51 7.09 -3.96
C GLU A 67 -30.40 6.19 -4.54
N ILE A 68 -30.01 5.18 -3.76
CA ILE A 68 -29.04 4.17 -4.19
C ILE A 68 -29.77 3.13 -5.05
N ASN A 69 -29.62 3.26 -6.36
CA ASN A 69 -30.24 2.35 -7.33
C ASN A 69 -29.66 0.93 -7.32
N ASN A 70 -28.36 0.79 -6.98
CA ASN A 70 -27.68 -0.48 -6.82
C ASN A 70 -26.86 -0.46 -5.52
N PRO A 71 -27.29 -1.18 -4.46
CA PRO A 71 -26.59 -1.16 -3.18
C PRO A 71 -25.34 -2.04 -3.16
N VAL A 72 -25.06 -2.82 -4.22
CA VAL A 72 -23.90 -3.72 -4.25
C VAL A 72 -22.71 -3.02 -4.88
N VAL A 73 -21.60 -2.92 -4.13
CA VAL A 73 -20.34 -2.31 -4.55
C VAL A 73 -19.24 -3.38 -4.62
N ASN A 74 -18.70 -3.63 -5.80
CA ASN A 74 -17.61 -4.59 -6.00
C ASN A 74 -16.27 -3.88 -6.00
N ILE A 75 -15.37 -4.29 -5.12
CA ILE A 75 -14.06 -3.66 -4.95
C ILE A 75 -12.93 -4.68 -5.12
N LEU A 76 -11.87 -4.29 -5.83
CA LEU A 76 -10.64 -5.08 -5.95
C LEU A 76 -9.59 -4.52 -4.99
N THR A 77 -9.10 -5.35 -4.08
CA THR A 77 -8.14 -4.96 -3.03
C THR A 77 -6.88 -5.83 -3.10
N PRO A 78 -5.68 -5.26 -3.30
CA PRO A 78 -4.42 -5.99 -3.21
C PRO A 78 -3.88 -5.99 -1.77
N GLY A 79 -3.72 -7.17 -1.18
CA GLY A 79 -2.99 -7.33 0.10
C GLY A 79 -3.63 -6.70 1.34
N LEU A 80 -4.94 -6.40 1.31
CA LEU A 80 -5.70 -5.88 2.46
C LEU A 80 -6.71 -6.93 2.92
N THR A 81 -6.43 -7.60 4.05
CA THR A 81 -7.30 -8.67 4.59
C THR A 81 -7.32 -8.72 6.12
N ASP A 82 -7.08 -7.61 6.81
CA ASP A 82 -7.12 -7.59 8.27
C ASP A 82 -8.51 -7.24 8.83
N ASP A 83 -8.72 -7.56 10.10
CA ASP A 83 -9.99 -7.29 10.81
C ASP A 83 -10.35 -5.80 10.82
N TRP A 84 -9.33 -4.94 10.81
CA TRP A 84 -9.51 -3.50 10.76
C TRP A 84 -10.15 -3.08 9.43
N PHE A 85 -9.65 -3.58 8.30
CA PHE A 85 -10.20 -3.32 6.97
C PHE A 85 -11.64 -3.82 6.84
N TYR A 86 -11.94 -5.04 7.33
CA TYR A 86 -13.30 -5.57 7.30
C TYR A 86 -14.27 -4.79 8.20
N SER A 87 -13.82 -4.33 9.38
CA SER A 87 -14.64 -3.48 10.25
C SER A 87 -15.02 -2.16 9.58
N TRP A 88 -14.09 -1.56 8.83
CA TRP A 88 -14.32 -0.36 8.03
C TRP A 88 -15.39 -0.54 6.97
N MET A 89 -15.45 -1.70 6.33
CA MET A 89 -16.49 -2.01 5.36
C MET A 89 -17.85 -2.16 6.04
N GLN A 90 -17.93 -2.96 7.11
CA GLN A 90 -19.19 -3.19 7.83
C GLN A 90 -19.83 -1.89 8.28
N TRP A 91 -19.04 -0.94 8.79
CA TRP A 91 -19.59 0.34 9.21
C TRP A 91 -20.15 1.18 8.06
N ARG A 92 -19.58 1.08 6.85
CA ARG A 92 -20.12 1.73 5.66
C ARG A 92 -21.39 1.04 5.17
N GLU A 93 -21.43 -0.29 5.21
CA GLU A 93 -22.64 -1.06 4.91
C GLU A 93 -23.79 -0.65 5.83
N ASP A 94 -23.53 -0.57 7.13
CA ASP A 94 -24.52 -0.19 8.14
C ASP A 94 -24.98 1.28 7.99
N ALA A 95 -24.06 2.20 7.68
CA ALA A 95 -24.36 3.62 7.57
C ALA A 95 -25.14 3.98 6.29
N TYR A 96 -24.82 3.32 5.17
CA TYR A 96 -25.37 3.67 3.85
C TYR A 96 -26.34 2.63 3.28
N GLY A 97 -26.54 1.50 3.97
CA GLY A 97 -27.41 0.42 3.47
C GLY A 97 -26.88 -0.24 2.19
N ILE A 98 -25.56 -0.32 2.04
CA ILE A 98 -24.87 -0.94 0.91
C ILE A 98 -24.33 -2.33 1.28
N GLU A 99 -23.98 -3.14 0.28
CA GLU A 99 -23.26 -4.41 0.40
C GLU A 99 -21.92 -4.27 -0.35
N ILE A 100 -20.81 -4.41 0.34
CA ILE A 100 -19.46 -4.30 -0.24
C ILE A 100 -18.90 -5.71 -0.49
N LYS A 101 -18.70 -6.05 -1.76
CA LYS A 101 -18.06 -7.31 -2.18
C LYS A 101 -16.60 -7.06 -2.48
N THR A 102 -15.72 -7.56 -1.60
CA THR A 102 -14.28 -7.54 -1.84
C THR A 102 -13.83 -8.74 -2.65
N ASP A 103 -12.98 -8.48 -3.63
CA ASP A 103 -12.15 -9.49 -4.26
C ASP A 103 -10.68 -9.19 -3.95
N ASN A 104 -10.00 -10.12 -3.28
CA ASN A 104 -8.62 -9.93 -2.86
C ASN A 104 -7.64 -10.50 -3.90
N CYS A 105 -6.46 -9.91 -4.02
CA CYS A 105 -5.37 -10.40 -4.87
C CYS A 105 -3.99 -9.98 -4.31
N THR A 106 -2.91 -10.47 -4.91
CA THR A 106 -1.59 -9.86 -4.67
C THR A 106 -1.43 -8.57 -5.46
N TRP A 107 -0.41 -7.77 -5.13
CA TRP A 107 -0.08 -6.55 -5.88
C TRP A 107 0.25 -6.86 -7.35
N GLU A 108 0.92 -7.98 -7.62
CA GLU A 108 1.33 -8.42 -8.95
C GLU A 108 0.15 -8.89 -9.80
N GLU A 109 -0.84 -9.55 -9.21
CA GLU A 109 -2.01 -10.09 -9.92
C GLU A 109 -3.07 -9.03 -10.26
N ARG A 110 -3.06 -7.91 -9.53
CA ARG A 110 -4.11 -6.88 -9.57
C ARG A 110 -4.44 -6.38 -10.98
N GLU A 111 -3.43 -6.04 -11.80
CA GLU A 111 -3.68 -5.51 -13.15
C GLU A 111 -4.41 -6.52 -14.03
N MET A 112 -3.93 -7.77 -14.05
CA MET A 112 -4.55 -8.82 -14.85
C MET A 112 -6.02 -9.01 -14.47
N LYS A 113 -6.32 -8.93 -13.17
CA LYS A 113 -7.65 -9.16 -12.62
C LYS A 113 -8.65 -8.07 -12.99
N TYR A 114 -8.34 -6.79 -12.80
CA TYR A 114 -9.27 -5.72 -13.21
C TYR A 114 -9.40 -5.62 -14.74
N VAL A 115 -8.34 -5.90 -15.50
CA VAL A 115 -8.42 -5.92 -16.97
C VAL A 115 -9.35 -7.04 -17.44
N SER A 116 -9.20 -8.24 -16.87
CA SER A 116 -10.05 -9.38 -17.20
C SER A 116 -11.52 -9.10 -16.86
N ALA A 117 -11.79 -8.54 -15.68
CA ALA A 117 -13.13 -8.17 -15.23
C ALA A 117 -13.79 -7.12 -16.15
N TYR A 118 -13.03 -6.12 -16.59
CA TYR A 118 -13.50 -5.13 -17.57
C TYR A 118 -13.86 -5.78 -18.91
N VAL A 119 -12.98 -6.64 -19.44
CA VAL A 119 -13.19 -7.33 -20.73
C VAL A 119 -14.36 -8.32 -20.66
N SER A 120 -14.60 -8.96 -19.51
CA SER A 120 -15.74 -9.89 -19.32
C SER A 120 -17.08 -9.18 -19.13
N GLY A 121 -17.11 -7.84 -19.14
CA GLY A 121 -18.33 -7.06 -18.91
C GLY A 121 -18.79 -7.05 -17.46
N THR A 122 -17.89 -7.35 -16.52
CA THR A 122 -18.15 -7.36 -15.07
C THR A 122 -17.07 -6.56 -14.34
N PRO A 123 -16.86 -5.26 -14.67
CA PRO A 123 -15.82 -4.46 -14.03
C PRO A 123 -16.10 -4.27 -12.54
N TYR A 124 -15.03 -4.04 -11.77
CA TYR A 124 -15.17 -3.57 -10.39
C TYR A 124 -15.62 -2.10 -10.37
N ASP A 125 -16.38 -1.73 -9.34
CA ASP A 125 -16.85 -0.36 -9.12
C ASP A 125 -15.71 0.53 -8.60
N ILE A 126 -14.85 -0.02 -7.72
CA ILE A 126 -13.70 0.69 -7.14
C ILE A 126 -12.43 -0.15 -7.27
N LEU A 127 -11.37 0.48 -7.76
CA LEU A 127 -10.03 -0.09 -7.84
C LEU A 127 -9.12 0.55 -6.78
N TYR A 128 -8.52 -0.28 -5.93
CA TYR A 128 -7.50 0.21 -5.00
C TYR A 128 -6.16 0.38 -5.73
N TRP A 129 -5.81 1.64 -5.99
CA TRP A 129 -4.70 2.09 -6.82
C TRP A 129 -4.81 1.62 -8.29
N ILE A 130 -4.47 2.51 -9.22
CA ILE A 130 -4.42 2.19 -10.65
C ILE A 130 -2.98 2.30 -11.15
N ASN A 131 -2.66 1.61 -12.25
CA ASN A 131 -1.39 1.83 -12.96
C ASN A 131 -1.52 3.13 -13.75
N TYR A 132 -1.20 4.25 -13.13
CA TYR A 132 -1.18 5.55 -13.81
C TYR A 132 0.14 5.74 -14.58
N PRO A 133 0.13 6.31 -15.81
CA PRO A 133 -1.05 6.73 -16.58
C PRO A 133 -1.66 5.64 -17.47
N THR A 134 -1.12 4.43 -17.49
CA THR A 134 -1.48 3.39 -18.48
C THR A 134 -2.94 2.94 -18.39
N THR A 135 -3.49 2.75 -17.18
CA THR A 135 -4.90 2.39 -16.96
C THR A 135 -5.84 3.47 -17.53
N VAL A 136 -5.47 4.74 -17.40
CA VAL A 136 -6.25 5.88 -17.92
C VAL A 136 -6.20 5.91 -19.45
N ILE A 137 -5.01 5.82 -20.04
CA ILE A 137 -4.82 5.86 -21.49
C ILE A 137 -5.50 4.68 -22.20
N LYS A 138 -5.50 3.50 -21.57
CA LYS A 138 -6.21 2.32 -22.08
C LYS A 138 -7.73 2.43 -21.97
N GLY A 139 -8.27 3.47 -21.34
CA GLY A 139 -9.72 3.68 -21.17
C GLY A 139 -10.37 2.66 -20.23
N LEU A 140 -9.61 2.11 -19.28
CA LEU A 140 -10.10 1.10 -18.34
C LEU A 140 -10.81 1.70 -17.11
N VAL A 141 -10.73 3.02 -16.96
CA VAL A 141 -11.37 3.79 -15.88
C VAL A 141 -12.00 5.06 -16.45
N GLN A 142 -13.11 5.50 -15.86
CA GLN A 142 -13.79 6.73 -16.23
C GLN A 142 -13.27 7.93 -15.43
N PRO A 143 -13.37 9.17 -15.96
CA PRO A 143 -13.09 10.36 -15.19
C PRO A 143 -14.11 10.50 -14.04
N LEU A 144 -13.65 11.08 -12.93
CA LEU A 144 -14.41 11.23 -11.69
C LEU A 144 -15.08 12.60 -11.56
N ASP A 145 -14.71 13.57 -12.41
CA ASP A 145 -15.14 14.97 -12.26
C ASP A 145 -16.66 15.15 -12.32
N ASP A 146 -17.36 14.28 -13.05
CA ASP A 146 -18.82 14.32 -13.22
C ASP A 146 -19.57 13.44 -12.19
N ILE A 147 -18.83 12.71 -11.33
CA ILE A 147 -19.37 11.72 -10.38
C ILE A 147 -19.09 12.12 -8.93
N LEU A 148 -17.94 12.74 -8.69
CA LEU A 148 -17.48 13.14 -7.36
C LEU A 148 -17.15 14.64 -7.32
N PRO A 149 -17.31 15.29 -6.15
CA PRO A 149 -16.81 16.64 -5.94
C PRO A 149 -15.28 16.62 -5.77
N VAL A 150 -14.54 16.28 -6.84
CA VAL A 150 -13.09 16.00 -6.79
C VAL A 150 -12.22 17.18 -6.37
N ASN A 151 -12.74 18.40 -6.49
CA ASN A 151 -12.06 19.63 -6.08
C ASN A 151 -12.47 20.11 -4.67
N ASP A 152 -13.37 19.38 -4.01
CA ASP A 152 -13.76 19.66 -2.63
C ASP A 152 -12.74 19.04 -1.67
N ASP A 153 -11.87 19.90 -1.19
CA ASP A 153 -10.74 19.55 -0.34
C ASP A 153 -11.18 19.13 1.08
N ARG A 154 -12.47 19.20 1.43
CA ARG A 154 -13.00 18.56 2.63
C ARG A 154 -13.00 17.04 2.50
N TYR A 155 -13.12 16.55 1.27
CA TYR A 155 -13.42 15.14 1.02
C TYR A 155 -12.26 14.41 0.34
N PHE A 156 -11.65 15.04 -0.65
CA PHE A 156 -10.71 14.38 -1.54
C PHE A 156 -9.46 15.24 -1.79
N THR A 157 -8.34 14.55 -2.00
CA THR A 157 -7.19 15.08 -2.72
C THR A 157 -7.23 14.47 -4.13
N PRO A 158 -7.42 15.27 -5.19
CA PRO A 158 -7.48 14.74 -6.55
C PRO A 158 -6.11 14.25 -7.03
N GLY A 159 -6.11 13.13 -7.76
CA GLY A 159 -4.92 12.50 -8.34
C GLY A 159 -5.15 12.03 -9.77
N GLY A 160 -4.09 11.48 -10.38
CA GLY A 160 -4.17 10.86 -11.69
C GLY A 160 -4.69 11.79 -12.80
N LYS A 161 -4.33 13.07 -12.75
CA LYS A 161 -4.80 14.07 -13.73
C LYS A 161 -4.32 13.68 -15.14
N TRP A 162 -5.24 13.67 -16.10
CA TRP A 162 -4.93 13.39 -17.50
C TRP A 162 -5.86 14.20 -18.41
N MET A 163 -5.30 14.97 -19.34
CA MET A 163 -6.06 15.80 -20.29
C MET A 163 -7.15 16.67 -19.63
N GLY A 164 -6.83 17.29 -18.50
CA GLY A 164 -7.75 18.16 -17.75
C GLY A 164 -8.82 17.45 -16.92
N LYS A 165 -8.82 16.11 -16.88
CA LYS A 165 -9.76 15.29 -16.10
C LYS A 165 -9.06 14.56 -14.94
N THR A 166 -9.85 14.17 -13.94
CA THR A 166 -9.40 13.50 -12.70
C THR A 166 -9.79 12.03 -12.73
N TYR A 167 -8.84 11.13 -12.50
CA TYR A 167 -9.08 9.68 -12.58
C TYR A 167 -8.83 8.92 -11.27
N SER A 168 -8.26 9.58 -10.27
CA SER A 168 -8.16 9.02 -8.93
C SER A 168 -8.37 10.10 -7.88
N VAL A 169 -8.78 9.67 -6.70
CA VAL A 169 -8.89 10.53 -5.50
C VAL A 169 -8.28 9.79 -4.33
N THR A 170 -7.58 10.51 -3.47
CA THR A 170 -7.28 10.05 -2.12
C THR A 170 -8.34 10.64 -1.20
N PRO A 171 -9.14 9.83 -0.50
CA PRO A 171 -10.06 10.36 0.51
C PRO A 171 -9.22 11.02 1.61
N LYS A 172 -9.51 12.29 1.93
CA LYS A 172 -8.92 12.96 3.09
C LYS A 172 -9.42 12.33 4.39
N ASP A 173 -8.71 11.35 4.91
CA ASP A 173 -9.05 10.83 6.22
C ASP A 173 -8.75 11.90 7.28
N GLN A 174 -9.77 12.23 8.07
CA GLN A 174 -9.67 13.17 9.18
C GLN A 174 -8.88 12.60 10.37
N PHE A 175 -8.44 11.34 10.30
CA PHE A 175 -7.68 10.66 11.36
C PHE A 175 -6.44 9.90 10.89
N VAL A 176 -6.11 9.95 9.61
CA VAL A 176 -4.73 9.66 9.20
C VAL A 176 -3.97 10.90 9.61
N ASP A 177 -3.38 10.85 10.82
CA ASP A 177 -2.45 11.87 11.32
C ASP A 177 -1.61 12.35 10.14
N GLU A 178 -1.60 13.65 9.83
CA GLU A 178 -0.96 14.20 8.63
C GLU A 178 0.52 13.79 8.55
N LYS A 179 1.10 13.32 9.66
CA LYS A 179 2.39 12.62 9.73
C LYS A 179 2.50 11.38 8.82
N PHE A 180 1.38 10.72 8.49
CA PHE A 180 1.27 9.58 7.58
C PHE A 180 0.96 9.97 6.12
N SER A 181 0.74 11.26 5.83
CA SER A 181 0.77 11.77 4.44
C SER A 181 2.15 11.62 3.80
N ALA A 182 3.15 11.20 4.58
CA ALA A 182 4.47 10.77 4.13
C ALA A 182 4.50 9.42 3.39
N GLY A 183 3.36 8.85 2.98
CA GLY A 183 3.32 7.63 2.15
C GLY A 183 4.10 7.73 0.83
N GLY A 184 4.40 8.96 0.38
CA GLY A 184 5.29 9.26 -0.74
C GLY A 184 6.73 9.67 -0.36
N VAL A 185 7.07 9.75 0.93
CA VAL A 185 8.42 10.07 1.39
C VAL A 185 9.20 8.78 1.52
N TYR A 186 10.21 8.63 0.69
CA TYR A 186 11.15 7.53 0.71
C TYR A 186 12.47 7.99 1.34
N GLY A 187 13.15 7.08 2.03
CA GLY A 187 14.51 7.29 2.49
C GLY A 187 15.19 5.98 2.83
N ILE A 188 16.33 6.09 3.48
CA ILE A 188 17.14 4.97 3.91
C ILE A 188 17.01 4.83 5.42
N PHE A 189 16.36 3.76 5.84
CA PHE A 189 16.45 3.30 7.22
C PHE A 189 17.72 2.50 7.41
N TYR A 190 18.36 2.62 8.55
CA TYR A 190 19.60 1.89 8.83
C TYR A 190 19.65 1.34 10.25
N ASN A 191 20.23 0.15 10.39
CA ASN A 191 20.50 -0.52 11.66
C ASN A 191 21.80 0.03 12.24
N LYS A 192 21.71 0.83 13.31
CA LYS A 192 22.85 1.54 13.90
C LYS A 192 23.93 0.59 14.39
N GLY A 193 23.52 -0.51 15.02
CA GLY A 193 24.44 -1.53 15.54
C GLY A 193 25.31 -2.14 14.45
N LEU A 194 24.75 -2.42 13.27
CA LEU A 194 25.55 -2.98 12.17
C LEU A 194 26.59 -2.01 11.61
N PHE A 195 26.32 -0.70 11.62
CA PHE A 195 27.31 0.30 11.25
C PHE A 195 28.39 0.44 12.33
N GLU A 196 27.99 0.55 13.59
CA GLU A 196 28.89 0.70 14.75
C GLU A 196 29.83 -0.50 14.91
N ASP A 197 29.30 -1.73 14.84
CA ASP A 197 30.07 -2.98 14.95
C ASP A 197 31.13 -3.13 13.86
N ASN A 198 30.93 -2.47 12.71
CA ASN A 198 31.84 -2.47 11.58
C ASN A 198 32.70 -1.20 11.49
N GLY A 199 32.63 -0.32 12.48
CA GLY A 199 33.40 0.94 12.51
C GLY A 199 33.05 1.88 11.36
N MET A 200 31.82 1.82 10.86
CA MET A 200 31.32 2.70 9.80
C MET A 200 30.64 3.92 10.40
N GLU A 201 30.80 5.07 9.75
CA GLU A 201 30.06 6.28 10.11
C GLU A 201 28.56 6.11 9.85
N LEU A 202 27.72 6.66 10.73
CA LEU A 202 26.27 6.55 10.57
C LEU A 202 25.81 7.42 9.39
N PRO A 203 24.83 6.96 8.58
CA PRO A 203 24.24 7.76 7.53
C PRO A 203 23.74 9.14 7.99
N ALA A 204 23.19 9.28 9.20
CA ALA A 204 22.77 10.57 9.73
C ALA A 204 23.94 11.54 9.99
N ASP A 205 25.10 11.03 10.42
CA ASP A 205 26.28 11.87 10.63
C ASP A 205 26.83 12.39 9.29
N LEU A 206 26.79 11.54 8.25
CA LEU A 206 27.14 11.94 6.89
C LEU A 206 26.14 12.95 6.33
N TRP A 207 24.84 12.74 6.59
CA TRP A 207 23.77 13.64 6.17
C TRP A 207 23.92 15.03 6.81
N ASP A 208 24.18 15.09 8.12
CA ASP A 208 24.38 16.35 8.85
C ASP A 208 25.58 17.16 8.33
N ARG A 209 26.51 16.50 7.64
CA ARG A 209 27.69 17.11 7.01
C ARG A 209 27.55 17.32 5.50
N ASP A 210 26.39 17.02 4.91
CA ASP A 210 26.15 17.09 3.45
C ASP A 210 27.11 16.16 2.65
N GLU A 211 27.48 15.04 3.26
CA GLU A 211 28.39 14.02 2.71
C GLU A 211 27.66 12.72 2.34
N TRP A 212 26.35 12.62 2.63
CA TRP A 212 25.54 11.46 2.28
C TRP A 212 25.20 11.44 0.78
N ASP A 213 26.02 10.74 0.00
CA ASP A 213 25.86 10.58 -1.45
C ASP A 213 25.74 9.09 -1.86
N PHE A 214 25.50 8.84 -3.16
CA PHE A 214 25.38 7.48 -3.67
C PHE A 214 26.65 6.64 -3.50
N GLN A 215 27.83 7.26 -3.41
CA GLN A 215 29.08 6.55 -3.20
C GLN A 215 29.18 6.02 -1.77
N HIS A 216 28.83 6.83 -0.77
CA HIS A 216 28.76 6.41 0.64
C HIS A 216 27.68 5.34 0.84
N PHE A 217 26.51 5.50 0.21
CA PHE A 217 25.47 4.46 0.21
C PHE A 217 25.98 3.15 -0.38
N TYR A 218 26.65 3.19 -1.53
CA TYR A 218 27.22 2.01 -2.18
C TYR A 218 28.28 1.34 -1.31
N ASP A 219 29.20 2.12 -0.71
CA ASP A 219 30.26 1.57 0.12
C ASP A 219 29.71 0.93 1.40
N ALA A 220 28.71 1.56 2.04
CA ALA A 220 27.99 0.95 3.15
C ALA A 220 27.30 -0.36 2.74
N ALA A 221 26.53 -0.34 1.65
CA ALA A 221 25.83 -1.54 1.18
C ALA A 221 26.81 -2.68 0.84
N ARG A 222 27.94 -2.35 0.21
CA ARG A 222 28.97 -3.33 -0.14
C ARG A 222 29.69 -3.87 1.08
N MET A 223 30.12 -3.01 2.00
CA MET A 223 30.89 -3.41 3.19
C MET A 223 30.05 -4.22 4.17
N LEU A 224 28.77 -3.91 4.30
CA LEU A 224 27.85 -4.57 5.22
C LEU A 224 27.15 -5.80 4.62
N THR A 225 27.46 -6.15 3.37
CA THR A 225 27.08 -7.44 2.79
C THR A 225 28.18 -8.47 3.08
N MET A 226 27.92 -9.37 4.02
CA MET A 226 28.94 -10.27 4.55
C MET A 226 28.39 -11.64 4.93
N ASP A 227 29.30 -12.61 4.94
CA ASP A 227 29.15 -13.92 5.55
C ASP A 227 29.76 -13.82 6.96
N THR A 228 28.90 -13.65 7.98
CA THR A 228 29.34 -13.37 9.36
C THR A 228 29.81 -14.62 10.09
N ASP A 229 29.28 -15.80 9.73
CA ASP A 229 29.64 -17.09 10.36
C ASP A 229 30.70 -17.90 9.59
N ARG A 230 31.10 -17.40 8.41
CA ARG A 230 32.13 -17.97 7.51
C ARG A 230 31.76 -19.34 6.97
N ASP A 231 30.47 -19.61 6.79
CA ASP A 231 29.98 -20.87 6.21
C ASP A 231 30.04 -20.90 4.66
N GLY A 232 30.43 -19.79 4.04
CA GLY A 232 30.48 -19.59 2.59
C GLY A 232 29.21 -18.99 2.00
N GLN A 233 28.22 -18.64 2.81
CA GLN A 233 26.95 -18.04 2.40
C GLN A 233 26.75 -16.68 3.06
N ILE A 234 26.27 -15.71 2.28
CA ILE A 234 25.93 -14.39 2.80
C ILE A 234 24.71 -14.50 3.72
N ASP A 235 24.89 -14.18 5.00
CA ASP A 235 23.84 -14.20 6.01
C ASP A 235 23.36 -12.79 6.38
N GLN A 236 24.21 -11.77 6.21
CA GLN A 236 23.93 -10.35 6.38
C GLN A 236 24.02 -9.59 5.05
N ILE A 237 23.06 -8.70 4.79
CA ILE A 237 23.03 -7.86 3.59
C ILE A 237 23.19 -6.38 3.90
N GLY A 238 23.79 -5.64 2.98
CA GLY A 238 23.99 -4.20 3.15
C GLY A 238 22.71 -3.39 2.97
N CYS A 239 21.87 -3.72 1.98
CA CYS A 239 20.62 -3.03 1.75
C CYS A 239 19.54 -3.97 1.21
N THR A 240 18.28 -3.69 1.58
CA THR A 240 17.10 -4.24 0.91
C THR A 240 16.23 -3.13 0.35
N THR A 241 15.70 -3.32 -0.85
CA THR A 241 14.70 -2.43 -1.45
C THR A 241 13.97 -3.12 -2.60
N TRP A 242 12.70 -2.77 -2.79
CA TRP A 242 11.92 -3.08 -3.99
C TRP A 242 11.78 -1.87 -4.93
N MET A 243 12.24 -0.70 -4.50
CA MET A 243 11.99 0.59 -5.15
C MET A 243 13.22 1.05 -5.94
N TYR A 244 13.72 0.23 -6.86
CA TYR A 244 14.93 0.54 -7.65
C TYR A 244 14.84 1.85 -8.46
N THR A 245 13.64 2.28 -8.81
CA THR A 245 13.42 3.55 -9.51
C THR A 245 13.81 4.77 -8.67
N MET A 246 13.99 4.63 -7.36
CA MET A 246 14.47 5.73 -6.50
C MET A 246 15.87 6.20 -6.84
N PHE A 247 16.77 5.36 -7.36
CA PHE A 247 18.09 5.85 -7.78
C PHE A 247 17.97 6.93 -8.86
N ASN A 248 17.06 6.75 -9.83
CA ASN A 248 16.79 7.76 -10.84
C ASN A 248 16.12 9.01 -10.25
N ILE A 249 15.11 8.81 -9.39
CA ILE A 249 14.35 9.92 -8.82
C ILE A 249 15.19 10.77 -7.86
N ALA A 250 16.02 10.14 -7.02
CA ALA A 250 16.96 10.79 -6.14
C ALA A 250 18.08 11.50 -6.92
N ASN A 251 18.52 10.94 -8.05
CA ASN A 251 19.40 11.66 -9.00
C ASN A 251 18.70 12.80 -9.78
N GLY A 252 17.47 13.16 -9.40
CA GLY A 252 16.70 14.24 -10.01
C GLY A 252 16.21 13.95 -11.43
N ALA A 253 16.19 12.68 -11.84
CA ALA A 253 15.69 12.24 -13.13
C ALA A 253 14.18 11.96 -13.08
N LYS A 254 13.56 12.03 -14.26
CA LYS A 254 12.20 11.53 -14.49
C LYS A 254 12.28 10.28 -15.35
N THR A 255 11.39 9.32 -15.14
CA THR A 255 11.27 8.13 -16.02
C THR A 255 10.45 8.45 -17.27
N ILE A 256 9.43 9.29 -17.11
CA ILE A 256 8.57 9.79 -18.17
C ILE A 256 8.23 11.26 -17.91
N SER A 257 7.92 11.99 -18.97
CA SER A 257 7.24 13.27 -18.89
C SER A 257 5.84 13.13 -19.44
N VAL A 258 4.86 13.60 -18.68
CA VAL A 258 3.48 13.78 -19.17
C VAL A 258 3.38 15.18 -19.74
N THR A 259 3.02 15.27 -21.02
CA THR A 259 2.81 16.52 -21.75
C THR A 259 1.34 16.65 -22.15
N ASP A 260 0.94 17.82 -22.64
CA ASP A 260 -0.42 18.04 -23.16
C ASP A 260 -0.74 17.18 -24.39
N THR A 261 0.27 16.58 -25.04
CA THR A 261 0.12 15.76 -26.25
C THR A 261 0.36 14.27 -26.00
N GLY A 262 0.81 13.86 -24.82
CA GLY A 262 1.02 12.45 -24.50
C GLY A 262 2.11 12.18 -23.46
N ILE A 263 2.79 11.04 -23.63
CA ILE A 263 3.91 10.61 -22.77
C ILE A 263 5.19 10.62 -23.59
N GLU A 264 6.22 11.26 -23.05
CA GLU A 264 7.57 11.22 -23.60
C GLU A 264 8.48 10.39 -22.67
N LEU A 265 9.28 9.50 -23.26
CA LEU A 265 10.31 8.77 -22.54
C LEU A 265 11.52 9.68 -22.33
N THR A 266 12.00 9.78 -21.09
CA THR A 266 13.13 10.63 -20.71
C THR A 266 14.41 9.82 -20.48
N TRP A 267 14.49 8.60 -21.00
CA TRP A 267 15.58 7.67 -20.67
C TRP A 267 16.94 8.05 -21.24
N ASN A 268 16.97 8.96 -22.23
CA ASN A 268 18.20 9.52 -22.77
C ASN A 268 18.69 10.76 -22.00
N ASP A 269 17.99 11.19 -20.95
CA ASP A 269 18.44 12.26 -20.05
C ASP A 269 19.72 11.79 -19.32
N PRO A 270 20.82 12.56 -19.34
CA PRO A 270 22.04 12.21 -18.61
C PRO A 270 21.81 11.86 -17.14
N LYS A 271 20.87 12.54 -16.46
CA LYS A 271 20.52 12.24 -15.05
C LYS A 271 19.88 10.87 -14.90
N TYR A 272 19.07 10.46 -15.88
CA TYR A 272 18.44 9.14 -15.89
C TYR A 272 19.49 8.04 -16.14
N ILE A 273 20.42 8.28 -17.07
CA ILE A 273 21.51 7.34 -17.35
C ILE A 273 22.39 7.17 -16.11
N GLU A 274 22.80 8.25 -15.45
CA GLU A 274 23.61 8.20 -14.23
C GLU A 274 22.86 7.49 -13.08
N GLY A 275 21.57 7.77 -12.89
CA GLY A 275 20.76 7.07 -11.90
C GLY A 275 20.66 5.55 -12.17
N LEU A 276 20.56 5.15 -13.44
CA LEU A 276 20.61 3.74 -13.84
C LEU A 276 21.98 3.10 -13.58
N GLU A 277 23.07 3.82 -13.81
CA GLU A 277 24.42 3.34 -13.51
C GLU A 277 24.59 3.08 -12.01
N TRP A 278 24.10 3.98 -11.15
CA TRP A 278 24.06 3.77 -9.70
C TRP A 278 23.19 2.59 -9.29
N MET A 279 22.00 2.47 -9.89
CA MET A 279 21.11 1.33 -9.67
C MET A 279 21.82 0.00 -10.00
N ILE A 280 22.47 -0.09 -11.17
CA ILE A 280 23.21 -1.29 -11.61
C ILE A 280 24.37 -1.59 -10.66
N LYS A 281 25.12 -0.56 -10.26
CA LYS A 281 26.25 -0.68 -9.34
C LYS A 281 25.82 -1.16 -7.94
N CYS A 282 24.69 -0.69 -7.43
CA CYS A 282 24.16 -1.05 -6.12
C CYS A 282 23.38 -2.37 -6.11
N TYR A 283 22.82 -2.79 -7.25
CA TYR A 283 21.96 -3.99 -7.36
C TYR A 283 22.51 -5.27 -6.71
N PRO A 284 23.81 -5.59 -6.78
CA PRO A 284 24.35 -6.76 -6.08
C PRO A 284 24.17 -6.74 -4.55
N TYR A 285 24.06 -5.54 -3.97
CA TYR A 285 24.06 -5.27 -2.52
C TYR A 285 22.74 -4.68 -2.00
N ALA A 286 21.78 -4.39 -2.89
CA ALA A 286 20.50 -3.76 -2.58
C ALA A 286 19.33 -4.56 -3.17
N LYS A 287 19.19 -5.83 -2.77
CA LYS A 287 18.18 -6.77 -3.33
C LYS A 287 16.93 -6.83 -2.47
N VAL A 288 15.81 -7.26 -3.05
CA VAL A 288 14.57 -7.51 -2.27
C VAL A 288 14.77 -8.70 -1.32
N GLN A 289 14.99 -8.42 -0.04
CA GLN A 289 15.15 -9.39 1.05
C GLN A 289 14.62 -8.78 2.35
N THR A 290 13.33 -8.47 2.39
CA THR A 290 12.71 -7.69 3.48
C THR A 290 12.72 -8.43 4.82
N ASP A 291 12.73 -9.77 4.81
CA ASP A 291 12.87 -10.62 5.99
C ASP A 291 14.20 -10.38 6.74
N LYS A 292 15.24 -9.98 6.02
CA LYS A 292 16.55 -9.65 6.60
C LYS A 292 16.48 -8.38 7.43
N TRP A 293 15.65 -7.40 7.07
CA TRP A 293 15.43 -6.22 7.92
C TRP A 293 14.81 -6.62 9.25
N TYR A 294 13.68 -7.33 9.23
CA TYR A 294 12.98 -7.72 10.46
C TYR A 294 13.80 -8.65 11.37
N SER A 295 14.68 -9.47 10.81
CA SER A 295 15.59 -10.33 11.57
C SER A 295 16.89 -9.64 12.03
N GLY A 296 17.07 -8.34 11.75
CA GLY A 296 18.27 -7.58 12.11
C GLY A 296 19.52 -7.93 11.28
N LYS A 297 19.33 -8.58 10.12
CA LYS A 297 20.39 -9.01 9.19
C LYS A 297 20.50 -8.14 7.93
N ALA A 298 19.79 -7.02 7.87
CA ALA A 298 19.98 -5.99 6.85
C ALA A 298 20.48 -4.70 7.48
N ALA A 299 21.58 -4.15 6.97
CA ALA A 299 22.13 -2.89 7.48
C ALA A 299 21.29 -1.68 7.06
N MET A 300 20.69 -1.71 5.87
CA MET A 300 19.82 -0.65 5.38
C MET A 300 18.53 -1.21 4.78
N TYR A 301 17.44 -0.44 4.87
CA TYR A 301 16.20 -0.67 4.14
C TYR A 301 15.76 0.64 3.49
N ALA A 302 15.80 0.68 2.17
CA ALA A 302 15.27 1.79 1.41
C ALA A 302 13.76 1.62 1.17
N GLU A 303 12.95 2.40 1.89
CA GLU A 303 11.50 2.22 2.04
C GLU A 303 10.78 3.54 2.34
N ARG A 304 9.45 3.53 2.21
CA ARG A 304 8.56 4.61 2.62
C ARG A 304 8.60 4.86 4.13
N LEU A 305 8.55 6.12 4.52
CA LEU A 305 8.48 6.53 5.92
C LEU A 305 7.27 5.91 6.63
N SER A 306 6.12 5.83 5.97
CA SER A 306 4.90 5.23 6.54
C SER A 306 5.07 3.78 6.98
N ASN A 307 5.98 3.03 6.35
CA ASN A 307 6.17 1.61 6.64
C ASN A 307 6.85 1.38 7.99
N SER A 308 7.56 2.39 8.54
CA SER A 308 8.24 2.26 9.83
C SER A 308 7.32 2.40 11.04
N SER A 309 6.05 2.74 10.84
CA SER A 309 5.09 2.98 11.92
C SER A 309 4.87 1.77 12.85
N SER A 310 5.07 0.56 12.36
CA SER A 310 5.00 -0.67 13.16
C SER A 310 6.36 -1.15 13.67
N TRP A 311 7.47 -0.67 13.10
CA TRP A 311 8.80 -1.25 13.32
C TRP A 311 9.27 -1.18 14.76
N ALA A 312 8.88 -0.15 15.51
CA ALA A 312 9.18 -0.07 16.95
C ALA A 312 8.68 -1.29 17.76
N LYS A 313 7.74 -2.08 17.22
CA LYS A 313 7.24 -3.33 17.81
C LYS A 313 7.73 -4.59 17.10
N GLU A 314 8.22 -4.46 15.87
CA GLU A 314 8.56 -5.59 14.98
C GLU A 314 10.06 -5.87 14.91
N VAL A 315 10.91 -4.88 15.20
CA VAL A 315 12.36 -5.04 15.22
C VAL A 315 12.92 -4.85 16.62
N SER A 316 14.03 -5.55 16.92
CA SER A 316 14.67 -5.55 18.25
C SER A 316 15.97 -4.76 18.32
N PHE A 317 16.36 -4.07 17.24
CA PHE A 317 17.59 -3.29 17.13
C PHE A 317 17.31 -1.79 17.04
N ASP A 318 18.31 -0.97 17.38
CA ASP A 318 18.24 0.48 17.22
C ASP A 318 18.40 0.85 15.74
N TRP A 319 17.54 1.73 15.26
CA TRP A 319 17.52 2.17 13.87
C TRP A 319 17.21 3.65 13.79
N ASP A 320 17.64 4.26 12.70
CA ASP A 320 17.29 5.64 12.36
C ASP A 320 17.06 5.75 10.85
N TRP A 321 16.77 6.96 10.38
CA TRP A 321 16.38 7.24 9.01
C TRP A 321 17.10 8.48 8.47
N VAL A 322 17.48 8.42 7.20
CA VAL A 322 17.93 9.58 6.42
C VAL A 322 17.22 9.64 5.08
N PRO A 323 17.15 10.82 4.43
CA PRO A 323 16.73 10.91 3.04
C PRO A 323 17.55 10.02 2.11
N TYR A 324 17.01 9.75 0.91
CA TYR A 324 17.82 9.13 -0.15
C TYR A 324 19.04 10.03 -0.47
N PRO A 325 20.22 9.45 -0.73
CA PRO A 325 21.40 10.19 -1.14
C PRO A 325 21.25 10.90 -2.50
#